data_AF-A0A450TI92-F1
#
_entry.id   AF-A0A450TI92-F1
#
_cell.length_a   1.000
_cell.length_b   1.000
_cell.length_c   1.000
_cell.angle_alpha   90.00
_cell.angle_beta   90.00
_cell.angle_gamma   90.00
#
_symmetry.space_group_name_H-M   'P 1'
#
loop_
_entity.id
_entity.type
_entity.pdbx_description
1 polymer ?
#
loop_
_entity_poly.entity_id
_entity_poly.type
_entity_poly.pdbx_seq_one_letter_code
_entity_poly.pdbx_strand_id
1 'polypeptide(L)' 'MKLKVVVHEAEEGGFWAEVPSIPGCATQGDSFDELFARSLL' A
#
# COMPACT_ATOMS: atom_id res chain seq x y z
N MET A 1 6.33 15.55 -7.04
CA MET A 1 7.25 14.44 -6.66
C MET A 1 6.59 13.14 -7.10
N LYS A 2 7.34 12.07 -7.43
CA LYS A 2 6.77 10.77 -7.79
C LYS A 2 7.37 9.71 -6.88
N LEU A 3 6.56 9.11 -6.02
CA LEU A 3 6.96 8.00 -5.15
C LEU A 3 6.60 6.69 -5.84
N LYS A 4 7.50 5.70 -5.77
CA LYS A 4 7.19 4.34 -6.21
C LYS A 4 6.51 3.62 -5.06
N VAL A 5 5.39 2.99 -5.35
CA VAL A 5 4.62 2.17 -4.41
C VAL A 5 4.64 0.75 -4.95
N VAL A 6 4.93 -0.22 -4.09
CA VAL A 6 4.85 -1.65 -4.42
C VAL A 6 3.63 -2.19 -3.71
N VAL A 7 2.72 -2.84 -4.46
CA VAL A 7 1.51 -3.45 -3.92
C VAL A 7 1.68 -4.96 -3.93
N HIS A 8 1.27 -5.59 -2.85
CA HIS A 8 1.33 -7.01 -2.60
C HIS A 8 -0.07 -7.51 -2.23
N GLU A 9 -0.43 -8.69 -2.76
CA GLU A 9 -1.63 -9.41 -2.32
C GLU A 9 -1.32 -10.17 -1.03
N ALA A 10 -2.23 -10.10 -0.06
CA ALA A 10 -2.11 -10.87 1.18
C ALA A 10 -2.70 -12.27 0.99
N GLU A 11 -2.09 -13.29 1.63
CA GLU A 11 -2.56 -14.69 1.54
C GLU A 11 -3.97 -14.90 2.11
N GLU A 12 -4.37 -14.09 3.10
CA GLU A 12 -5.73 -14.07 3.67
C GLU A 12 -6.74 -13.27 2.84
N GLY A 13 -6.30 -12.67 1.72
CA GLY A 13 -7.08 -11.74 0.92
C GLY A 13 -6.81 -10.27 1.27
N GLY A 14 -7.16 -9.38 0.35
CA GLY A 14 -6.83 -7.96 0.45
C GLY A 14 -5.42 -7.63 -0.06
N PHE A 15 -4.99 -6.41 0.21
CA PHE A 15 -3.77 -5.83 -0.34
C PHE A 15 -3.00 -5.08 0.74
N TRP A 16 -1.68 -5.12 0.64
CA TRP A 16 -0.82 -4.19 1.35
C TRP A 16 0.15 -3.51 0.39
N ALA A 17 0.58 -2.32 0.73
CA ALA A 17 1.50 -1.54 -0.08
C ALA A 17 2.59 -0.91 0.76
N GLU A 18 3.78 -0.82 0.19
CA GLU A 18 4.94 -0.17 0.80
C GLU A 18 5.60 0.83 -0.15
N VAL A 19 6.35 1.76 0.44
CA VAL A 19 7.21 2.69 -0.29
C VAL A 19 8.67 2.26 -0.11
N PRO A 20 9.34 1.69 -1.13
CA PRO A 20 10.72 1.22 -1.00
C PRO A 20 11.72 2.31 -0.59
N SER A 21 11.42 3.58 -0.89
CA SER A 21 12.23 4.73 -0.50
C SER A 21 12.01 5.19 0.95
N ILE A 22 10.97 4.69 1.63
CA ILE A 22 10.62 5.01 3.02
C ILE A 22 10.38 3.69 3.77
N PRO A 23 11.45 3.00 4.23
CA PRO A 23 11.31 1.72 4.90
C PRO A 23 10.44 1.86 6.17
N GLY A 24 9.50 0.92 6.33
CA GLY A 24 8.52 0.94 7.42
C GLY A 24 7.26 1.76 7.13
N CYS A 25 7.19 2.48 6.01
CA CYS A 25 5.94 3.08 5.53
C CYS A 25 5.17 2.05 4.70
N ALA A 26 4.16 1.45 5.33
CA ALA A 26 3.25 0.51 4.69
C ALA A 26 1.80 0.76 5.10
N THR A 27 0.86 0.34 4.25
CA THR A 27 -0.58 0.40 4.50
C THR A 27 -1.24 -0.88 3.99
N GLN A 28 -2.43 -1.20 4.49
CA GLN A 28 -3.20 -2.39 4.11
C GLN A 28 -4.67 -1.99 3.95
N GLY A 29 -5.39 -2.71 3.09
CA GLY A 29 -6.83 -2.61 2.93
C GLY A 29 -7.41 -3.84 2.23
N ASP A 30 -8.72 -4.04 2.36
CA ASP A 30 -9.41 -5.19 1.75
C ASP A 30 -9.61 -5.02 0.24
N SER A 31 -9.43 -3.81 -0.28
CA SER A 31 -9.57 -3.46 -1.70
C SER A 31 -8.61 -2.35 -2.10
N PHE A 32 -8.30 -2.24 -3.40
CA PHE A 32 -7.45 -1.16 -3.92
C PHE A 32 -7.97 0.23 -3.56
N ASP A 33 -9.29 0.44 -3.62
CA ASP A 33 -9.89 1.72 -3.25
C ASP A 33 -9.59 2.06 -1.78
N GLU A 34 -9.74 1.09 -0.87
CA GLU A 34 -9.45 1.28 0.56
C GLU A 34 -7.96 1.52 0.82
N LEU A 35 -7.08 0.79 0.13
CA LEU A 35 -5.62 0.94 0.18
C LEU A 35 -5.19 2.39 -0.14
N PHE A 36 -5.93 3.07 -1.03
CA PHE A 36 -5.68 4.45 -1.46
C PHE A 36 -6.63 5.49 -0.85
N ALA A 37 -7.69 5.09 -0.16
CA ALA A 37 -8.68 6.01 0.38
C ALA A 37 -8.13 6.88 1.53
N ARG A 38 -7.08 6.43 2.23
CA ARG A 38 -6.52 7.11 3.41
C ARG A 38 -4.99 7.28 3.39
N SER A 39 -4.31 6.78 2.37
CA SER A 39 -2.86 6.92 2.25
C SER A 39 -2.52 8.27 1.63
N LEU A 40 -1.66 9.06 2.29
CA LEU A 40 -1.07 10.30 1.77
C LEU A 40 0.00 10.00 0.70
N LEU A 41 -0.25 9.02 -0.17
CA LEU A 41 0.63 8.63 -1.28
C LEU A 41 0.25 9.33 -2.58
#